data_AF-A0A3M1BGB9-F1
#
_entry.id   AF-A0A3M1BGB9-F1
#
_cell.length_a   1.000
_cell.length_b   1.000
_cell.length_c   1.000
_cell.angle_alpha   90.00
_cell.angle_beta   90.00
_cell.angle_gamma   90.00
#
_symmetry.space_group_name_H-M   'P 1'
#
loop_
_entity.id
_entity.type
_entity.pdbx_description
1 polymer ?
#
loop_
_entity_poly.entity_id
_entity_poly.type
_entity_poly.pdbx_seq_one_letter_code
_entity_poly.pdbx_strand_id
1 'polypeptide(L)'
;MRLTADGTVEVLSAATDMGQGTETIFAQIAAATLGIPPEAVRIVEPDTARVPNSGPTVASRTCMVVGSVVARCAETVRERLQNDIAEREGIPATSIEIREGMVLRPGKTPLPFAEAAAAHLARNGPLEVHHRYRPPAWLHWDEARYQGDAYPCYSFACDVIEVEVDLDTFEVRVRNAWLVDDIGTVINPVLAAGQVEGGTLQGLGYALSEEVVMAEGRMANHRLTNYIIPTTLDAPRMHTEFVAFPFSHGPFGAKGVGELPFDGVAPAVLAAIDHAIGTFLTEIPATPERIMKAWKGEKEGR
;
A
#
# COMPACT_ATOMS: atom_id res chain seq x y z
N MET A 1 -7.91 17.14 -8.98
CA MET A 1 -6.86 17.08 -10.03
C MET A 1 -7.00 18.33 -10.89
N ARG A 2 -5.88 18.96 -11.23
CA ARG A 2 -5.86 20.19 -12.03
C ARG A 2 -4.92 20.01 -13.21
N LEU A 3 -5.34 20.51 -14.37
CA LEU A 3 -4.49 20.57 -15.56
C LEU A 3 -3.94 21.98 -15.71
N THR A 4 -2.64 22.11 -15.96
CA THR A 4 -1.96 23.39 -16.19
C THR A 4 -1.63 23.59 -17.68
N ALA A 5 -1.35 24.83 -18.06
CA ALA A 5 -1.13 25.20 -19.47
C ALA A 5 0.17 24.63 -20.08
N ASP A 6 1.15 24.29 -19.25
CA ASP A 6 2.38 23.59 -19.65
C ASP A 6 2.21 22.08 -19.76
N GLY A 7 1.00 21.55 -19.54
CA GLY A 7 0.70 20.12 -19.61
C GLY A 7 0.97 19.35 -18.32
N THR A 8 1.36 20.02 -17.23
CA THR A 8 1.49 19.38 -15.92
C THR A 8 0.10 19.01 -15.37
N VAL A 9 0.02 17.85 -14.73
CA VAL A 9 -1.19 17.38 -14.06
C VAL A 9 -0.95 17.36 -12.56
N GLU A 10 -1.64 18.23 -11.84
CA GLU A 10 -1.56 18.34 -10.39
C GLU A 10 -2.55 17.39 -9.72
N VAL A 11 -2.05 16.52 -8.85
CA VAL A 11 -2.88 15.69 -7.96
C VAL A 11 -2.94 16.37 -6.59
N LEU A 12 -4.15 16.79 -6.20
CA LEU A 12 -4.40 17.44 -4.92
C LEU A 12 -5.10 16.44 -4.00
N SER A 13 -4.42 16.03 -2.93
CA SER A 13 -4.91 15.07 -1.93
C SER A 13 -4.32 15.39 -0.56
N ALA A 14 -5.10 15.24 0.52
CA ALA A 14 -4.60 15.33 1.88
C ALA A 14 -3.93 14.04 2.37
N ALA A 15 -3.78 13.02 1.52
CA ALA A 15 -3.12 11.77 1.88
C ALA A 15 -1.64 12.06 2.17
N THR A 16 -1.15 11.54 3.28
CA THR A 16 0.19 11.82 3.80
C THR A 16 1.12 10.68 3.40
N ASP A 17 2.25 11.03 2.80
CA ASP A 17 3.35 10.09 2.63
C ASP A 17 4.23 10.10 3.88
N MET A 18 4.50 8.93 4.43
CA MET A 18 5.36 8.70 5.60
C MET A 18 6.41 7.63 5.31
N GLY A 19 6.71 7.38 4.02
CA GLY A 19 7.70 6.42 3.56
C GLY A 19 7.10 5.24 2.79
N GLN A 20 5.76 5.10 2.77
CA GLN A 20 5.07 4.05 2.02
C GLN A 20 4.98 4.32 0.52
N GLY A 21 5.37 5.51 0.05
CA GLY A 21 5.49 5.84 -1.37
C GLY A 21 4.16 6.22 -2.03
N THR A 22 3.24 6.81 -1.27
CA THR A 22 1.95 7.34 -1.74
C THR A 22 2.13 8.32 -2.90
N GLU A 23 3.11 9.22 -2.83
CA GLU A 23 3.33 10.21 -3.89
C GLU A 23 3.70 9.54 -5.22
N THR A 24 4.57 8.53 -5.15
CA THR A 24 5.01 7.77 -6.33
C THR A 24 3.85 7.02 -6.96
N ILE A 25 3.07 6.28 -6.17
CA ILE A 25 1.97 5.48 -6.72
C ILE A 25 0.84 6.36 -7.26
N PHE A 26 0.57 7.53 -6.67
CA PHE A 26 -0.43 8.45 -7.22
C PHE A 26 0.01 9.06 -8.55
N ALA A 27 1.30 9.40 -8.68
CA ALA A 27 1.86 9.87 -9.94
C ALA A 27 1.74 8.79 -11.02
N GLN A 28 2.13 7.55 -10.70
CA GLN A 28 2.01 6.40 -11.60
C GLN A 28 0.56 6.11 -12.00
N ILE A 29 -0.37 6.15 -11.05
CA ILE A 29 -1.80 5.94 -11.32
C ILE A 29 -2.34 7.02 -12.27
N ALA A 30 -2.13 8.29 -11.95
CA ALA A 30 -2.61 9.39 -12.79
C ALA A 30 -1.98 9.33 -14.20
N ALA A 31 -0.66 9.10 -14.27
CA ALA A 31 0.10 9.04 -15.52
C ALA A 31 -0.36 7.89 -16.42
N ALA A 32 -0.48 6.68 -15.86
CA ALA A 32 -0.94 5.50 -16.58
C ALA A 32 -2.38 5.67 -17.08
N THR A 33 -3.27 6.24 -16.27
CA THR A 33 -4.64 6.53 -16.68
C THR A 33 -4.71 7.58 -17.80
N LEU A 34 -3.89 8.63 -17.74
CA LEU A 34 -3.89 9.70 -18.74
C LEU A 34 -3.11 9.35 -20.01
N GLY A 35 -2.21 8.38 -19.96
CA GLY A 35 -1.30 8.05 -21.05
C GLY A 35 -0.15 9.07 -21.20
N ILE A 36 0.31 9.66 -20.09
CA ILE A 36 1.39 10.65 -20.04
C ILE A 36 2.59 10.11 -19.23
N PRO A 37 3.81 10.67 -19.41
CA PRO A 37 4.94 10.35 -18.55
C PRO A 37 4.66 10.70 -17.07
N PRO A 38 5.11 9.88 -16.09
CA PRO A 38 4.97 10.19 -14.67
C PRO A 38 5.55 11.54 -14.25
N GLU A 39 6.58 12.01 -14.93
CA GLU A 39 7.24 13.31 -14.69
C GLU A 39 6.32 14.50 -15.01
N ALA A 40 5.29 14.30 -15.84
CA ALA A 40 4.27 15.30 -16.10
C ALA A 40 3.18 15.32 -15.02
N VAL A 41 3.25 14.46 -14.01
CA VAL A 41 2.34 14.46 -12.86
C VAL A 41 3.04 15.04 -11.64
N ARG A 42 2.41 16.03 -11.01
CA ARG A 42 2.90 16.67 -9.79
C ARG A 42 1.95 16.39 -8.64
N ILE A 43 2.44 15.76 -7.57
CA ILE A 43 1.69 15.64 -6.33
C ILE A 43 1.82 16.95 -5.55
N VAL A 44 0.68 17.53 -5.16
CA VAL A 44 0.67 18.76 -4.37
C VAL A 44 0.82 18.39 -2.90
N GLU A 45 1.74 19.08 -2.22
CA GLU A 45 1.98 18.94 -0.79
C GLU A 45 0.67 19.03 0.02
N PRO A 46 0.43 18.08 0.94
CA PRO A 46 -0.75 18.10 1.79
C PRO A 46 -0.82 19.34 2.70
N ASP A 47 -1.73 20.25 2.38
CA ASP A 47 -2.05 21.45 3.18
C ASP A 47 -3.56 21.65 3.19
N THR A 48 -4.17 21.70 4.39
CA THR A 48 -5.64 21.81 4.55
C THR A 48 -6.22 23.09 3.97
N ALA A 49 -5.42 24.13 3.72
CA ALA A 49 -5.83 25.33 3.01
C ALA A 49 -5.82 25.18 1.48
N ARG A 50 -5.16 24.14 0.94
CA ARG A 50 -4.87 23.99 -0.49
C ARG A 50 -5.43 22.72 -1.12
N VAL A 51 -5.51 21.61 -0.38
CA VAL A 51 -5.91 20.30 -0.91
C VAL A 51 -7.22 19.82 -0.29
N PRO A 52 -8.03 19.03 -1.03
CA PRO A 52 -9.27 18.48 -0.50
C PRO A 52 -9.00 17.40 0.55
N ASN A 53 -9.90 17.28 1.52
CA ASN A 53 -9.87 16.22 2.52
C ASN A 53 -10.04 14.83 1.86
N SER A 54 -9.05 13.95 2.03
CA SER A 54 -9.03 12.56 1.53
C SER A 54 -9.28 11.49 2.61
N GLY A 55 -9.58 11.92 3.84
CA GLY A 55 -9.57 11.09 5.04
C GLY A 55 -8.16 10.80 5.55
N PRO A 56 -8.05 10.07 6.67
CA PRO A 56 -6.75 9.71 7.25
C PRO A 56 -5.99 8.69 6.41
N THR A 57 -4.66 8.66 6.62
CA THR A 57 -3.74 7.65 6.09
C THR A 57 -3.60 6.53 7.12
N VAL A 58 -4.51 5.55 7.06
CA VAL A 58 -4.63 4.40 7.98
C VAL A 58 -5.32 3.23 7.27
N ALA A 59 -5.42 2.05 7.90
CA ALA A 59 -6.23 0.91 7.43
C ALA A 59 -5.89 0.47 5.99
N SER A 60 -4.63 0.65 5.60
CA SER A 60 -4.08 0.30 4.27
C SER A 60 -4.90 0.84 3.09
N ARG A 61 -5.71 1.88 3.30
CA ARG A 61 -6.74 2.30 2.35
C ARG A 61 -6.24 3.22 1.24
N THR A 62 -5.05 3.81 1.40
CA THR A 62 -4.60 4.95 0.58
C THR A 62 -4.53 4.60 -0.91
N CYS A 63 -3.86 3.50 -1.27
CA CYS A 63 -3.80 3.03 -2.66
C CYS A 63 -5.21 2.69 -3.20
N MET A 64 -5.95 1.82 -2.51
CA MET A 64 -7.26 1.35 -2.96
C MET A 64 -8.29 2.48 -3.09
N VAL A 65 -8.44 3.29 -2.04
CA VAL A 65 -9.52 4.28 -1.94
C VAL A 65 -9.13 5.60 -2.58
N VAL A 66 -8.00 6.19 -2.19
CA VAL A 66 -7.60 7.50 -2.71
C VAL A 66 -7.02 7.34 -4.12
N GLY A 67 -6.24 6.28 -4.38
CA GLY A 67 -5.77 5.97 -5.73
C GLY A 67 -6.91 5.75 -6.74
N SER A 68 -8.03 5.10 -6.36
CA SER A 68 -9.20 4.99 -7.25
C SER A 68 -9.87 6.34 -7.53
N VAL A 69 -9.80 7.30 -6.60
CA VAL A 69 -10.28 8.67 -6.83
C VAL A 69 -9.33 9.43 -7.77
N VAL A 70 -8.02 9.22 -7.64
CA VAL A 70 -7.01 9.77 -8.56
C VAL A 70 -7.23 9.24 -9.97
N ALA A 71 -7.39 7.92 -10.15
CA ALA A 71 -7.68 7.30 -11.44
C ALA A 71 -8.94 7.90 -12.08
N ARG A 72 -10.05 7.98 -11.35
CA ARG A 72 -11.29 8.61 -11.84
C ARG A 72 -11.13 10.07 -12.24
N CYS A 73 -10.32 10.84 -11.49
CA CYS A 73 -10.01 12.22 -11.88
C CYS A 73 -9.25 12.27 -13.19
N ALA A 74 -8.24 11.41 -13.34
CA ALA A 74 -7.45 11.29 -14.57
C ALA A 74 -8.32 10.88 -15.78
N GLU A 75 -9.24 9.92 -15.60
CA GLU A 75 -10.21 9.53 -16.63
C GLU A 75 -11.05 10.73 -17.10
N THR A 76 -11.62 11.49 -16.17
CA THR A 76 -12.43 12.66 -16.51
C THR A 76 -11.61 13.77 -17.20
N VAL A 77 -10.34 13.97 -16.80
CA VAL A 77 -9.44 14.90 -17.52
C VAL A 77 -9.19 14.43 -18.95
N ARG A 78 -8.89 13.14 -19.13
CA ARG A 78 -8.70 12.52 -20.46
C ARG A 78 -9.92 12.70 -21.34
N GLU A 79 -11.10 12.38 -20.82
CA GLU A 79 -12.38 12.51 -21.53
C GLU A 79 -12.67 13.95 -21.95
N ARG A 80 -12.44 14.93 -21.05
CA ARG A 80 -12.65 16.36 -21.37
C ARG A 80 -11.70 16.85 -22.48
N LEU A 81 -10.45 16.39 -22.48
CA LEU A 81 -9.50 16.70 -23.55
C LEU A 81 -9.92 16.05 -24.87
N GLN A 82 -10.25 14.76 -24.86
CA GLN A 82 -10.70 14.03 -26.05
C GLN A 82 -11.98 14.66 -26.65
N ASN A 83 -12.95 15.04 -25.81
CA ASN A 83 -14.19 15.67 -26.27
C ASN A 83 -13.95 17.07 -26.88
N ASP A 84 -13.08 17.89 -26.28
CA ASP A 84 -12.73 19.20 -26.86
C ASP A 84 -12.04 19.05 -28.22
N ILE A 85 -11.09 18.12 -28.33
CA ILE A 85 -10.40 17.83 -29.61
C ILE A 85 -11.39 17.30 -30.64
N ALA A 86 -12.24 16.36 -30.26
CA ALA A 86 -13.27 15.78 -31.12
C ALA A 86 -14.18 16.86 -31.72
N GLU A 87 -14.66 17.79 -30.89
CA GLU A 87 -15.52 18.89 -31.33
C GLU A 87 -14.77 19.85 -32.27
N ARG A 88 -13.54 20.22 -31.93
CA ARG A 88 -12.70 21.12 -32.74
C ARG A 88 -12.36 20.56 -34.11
N GLU A 89 -12.25 19.25 -34.20
CA GLU A 89 -11.69 18.56 -35.36
C GLU A 89 -12.70 17.73 -36.16
N GLY A 90 -13.94 17.63 -35.68
CA GLY A 90 -15.00 16.86 -36.33
C GLY A 90 -14.72 15.37 -36.40
N ILE A 91 -14.01 14.81 -35.41
CA ILE A 91 -13.68 13.37 -35.31
C ILE A 91 -14.31 12.74 -34.07
N PRO A 92 -14.60 11.43 -34.04
CA PRO A 92 -15.13 10.77 -32.84
C PRO A 92 -14.13 10.81 -31.68
N ALA A 93 -14.56 11.18 -30.47
CA ALA A 93 -13.72 11.19 -29.27
C ALA A 93 -13.10 9.81 -28.96
N THR A 94 -13.84 8.73 -29.25
CA THR A 94 -13.38 7.34 -29.11
C THR A 94 -12.23 6.96 -30.04
N SER A 95 -11.96 7.77 -31.07
CA SER A 95 -10.84 7.55 -32.00
C SER A 95 -9.56 8.28 -31.61
N ILE A 96 -9.60 9.07 -30.53
CA ILE A 96 -8.47 9.85 -30.02
C ILE A 96 -7.82 9.07 -28.90
N GLU A 97 -6.54 8.73 -29.03
CA GLU A 97 -5.76 8.05 -27.99
C GLU A 97 -4.78 9.04 -27.36
N ILE A 98 -4.52 8.92 -26.07
CA ILE A 98 -3.39 9.60 -25.42
C ILE A 98 -2.43 8.51 -24.97
N ARG A 99 -1.21 8.53 -25.49
CA ARG A 99 -0.17 7.54 -25.17
C ARG A 99 1.20 8.19 -25.21
N GLU A 100 2.04 7.87 -24.24
CA GLU A 100 3.42 8.38 -24.12
C GLU A 100 3.50 9.92 -24.22
N GLY A 101 2.51 10.62 -23.65
CA GLY A 101 2.45 12.09 -23.67
C GLY A 101 2.06 12.67 -25.04
N MET A 102 1.58 11.84 -25.97
CA MET A 102 1.14 12.25 -27.30
C MET A 102 -0.34 11.94 -27.49
N VAL A 103 -1.06 12.91 -28.05
CA VAL A 103 -2.44 12.78 -28.50
C VAL A 103 -2.43 12.31 -29.97
N LEU A 104 -2.89 11.08 -30.17
CA LEU A 104 -2.98 10.42 -31.47
C LEU A 104 -4.40 10.62 -32.02
N ARG A 105 -4.48 11.24 -33.20
CA ARG A 105 -5.75 11.55 -33.88
C ARG A 105 -5.73 10.93 -35.28
N PRO A 106 -6.80 10.28 -35.76
CA PRO A 106 -6.78 9.58 -37.05
C PRO A 106 -6.43 10.52 -38.21
N GLY A 107 -5.48 10.10 -39.05
CA GLY A 107 -5.07 10.85 -40.24
C GLY A 107 -4.35 12.18 -39.95
N LYS A 108 -3.94 12.43 -38.71
CA LYS A 108 -3.25 13.67 -38.29
C LYS A 108 -1.91 13.33 -37.64
N THR A 109 -1.03 14.32 -37.60
CA THR A 109 0.24 14.20 -36.87
C THR A 109 -0.03 14.11 -35.36
N PRO A 110 0.76 13.30 -34.62
CA PRO A 110 0.73 13.29 -33.16
C PRO A 110 0.88 14.71 -32.60
N LEU A 111 0.06 15.04 -31.60
CA LEU A 111 0.07 16.34 -30.92
C LEU A 111 0.58 16.15 -29.49
N PRO A 112 1.59 16.90 -29.03
CA PRO A 112 2.03 16.83 -27.64
C PRO A 112 0.89 17.11 -26.67
N PHE A 113 0.81 16.34 -25.58
CA PHE A 113 -0.22 16.50 -24.54
C PHE A 113 -0.26 17.92 -23.98
N ALA A 114 0.90 18.55 -23.78
CA ALA A 114 1.01 19.93 -23.31
C ALA A 114 0.35 20.94 -24.27
N GLU A 115 0.51 20.75 -25.58
CA GLU A 115 -0.15 21.61 -26.57
C GLU A 115 -1.67 21.39 -26.59
N ALA A 116 -2.11 20.13 -26.46
CA ALA A 116 -3.53 19.82 -26.32
C ALA A 116 -4.14 20.45 -25.05
N ALA A 117 -3.41 20.38 -23.93
CA ALA A 117 -3.79 21.00 -22.66
C ALA A 117 -3.88 22.52 -22.77
N ALA A 118 -2.85 23.18 -23.32
CA ALA A 118 -2.83 24.61 -23.54
C ALA A 118 -4.02 25.07 -24.40
N ALA A 119 -4.29 24.36 -25.50
CA ALA A 119 -5.39 24.68 -26.40
C ALA A 119 -6.76 24.49 -25.72
N HIS A 120 -6.93 23.43 -24.94
CA HIS A 120 -8.15 23.20 -24.16
C HIS A 120 -8.40 24.33 -23.15
N LEU A 121 -7.36 24.71 -22.39
CA LEU A 121 -7.47 25.75 -21.36
C LEU A 121 -7.70 27.14 -21.95
N ALA A 122 -7.08 27.46 -23.10
CA ALA A 122 -7.31 28.71 -23.80
C ALA A 122 -8.75 28.86 -24.28
N ARG A 123 -9.40 27.74 -24.66
CA ARG A 123 -10.77 27.71 -25.16
C ARG A 123 -11.80 27.65 -24.03
N ASN A 124 -11.58 26.81 -23.03
CA ASN A 124 -12.59 26.43 -22.04
C ASN A 124 -12.33 27.02 -20.63
N GLY A 125 -11.18 27.68 -20.42
CA GLY A 125 -10.74 28.16 -19.12
C GLY A 125 -10.07 27.07 -18.27
N PRO A 126 -9.81 27.35 -16.97
CA PRO A 126 -9.15 26.42 -16.06
C PRO A 126 -9.87 25.07 -15.95
N LEU A 127 -9.12 23.97 -16.02
CA LEU A 127 -9.65 22.62 -15.84
C LEU A 127 -9.28 22.05 -14.47
N GLU A 128 -10.27 21.98 -13.60
CA GLU A 128 -10.20 21.28 -12.32
C GLU A 128 -11.28 20.20 -12.23
N VAL A 129 -10.89 19.03 -11.73
CA VAL A 129 -11.75 17.85 -11.56
C VAL A 129 -11.70 17.40 -10.11
N HIS A 130 -12.88 17.23 -9.53
CA HIS A 130 -13.06 16.72 -8.18
C HIS A 130 -13.91 15.45 -8.21
N HIS A 131 -13.39 14.39 -7.60
CA HIS A 131 -14.16 13.19 -7.30
C HIS A 131 -14.11 12.91 -5.80
N ARG A 132 -15.15 12.26 -5.31
CA ARG A 132 -15.22 11.75 -3.93
C ARG A 132 -15.43 10.25 -3.99
N TYR A 133 -14.70 9.52 -3.14
CA TYR A 133 -14.95 8.10 -2.97
C TYR A 133 -16.39 7.86 -2.52
N ARG A 134 -17.06 6.91 -3.17
CA ARG A 134 -18.35 6.37 -2.74
C ARG A 134 -18.14 4.87 -2.55
N PRO A 135 -18.49 4.32 -1.38
CA PRO A 135 -18.50 2.87 -1.20
C PRO A 135 -19.38 2.21 -2.26
N PRO A 136 -19.08 0.96 -2.66
CA PRO A 136 -19.95 0.19 -3.52
C PRO A 136 -21.37 0.09 -2.94
N ALA A 137 -22.39 0.13 -3.79
CA ALA A 137 -23.79 0.18 -3.35
C ALA A 137 -24.23 -1.06 -2.54
N TRP A 138 -23.52 -2.18 -2.71
CA TRP A 138 -23.76 -3.43 -1.99
C TRP A 138 -23.06 -3.48 -0.62
N LEU A 139 -22.13 -2.57 -0.32
CA LEU A 139 -21.41 -2.58 0.95
C LEU A 139 -22.34 -2.05 2.06
N HIS A 140 -22.68 -2.92 3.01
CA HIS A 140 -23.56 -2.58 4.12
C HIS A 140 -23.09 -3.27 5.41
N TRP A 141 -22.96 -2.49 6.48
CA TRP A 141 -22.55 -2.96 7.81
C TRP A 141 -23.49 -2.40 8.88
N ASP A 142 -24.08 -3.28 9.69
CA ASP A 142 -24.88 -2.94 10.87
C ASP A 142 -23.99 -3.04 12.13
N GLU A 143 -23.52 -1.89 12.60
CA GLU A 143 -22.66 -1.76 13.78
C GLU A 143 -23.32 -2.29 15.06
N ALA A 144 -24.63 -2.15 15.21
CA ALA A 144 -25.33 -2.56 16.44
C ALA A 144 -25.46 -4.09 16.53
N ARG A 145 -25.46 -4.78 15.38
CA ARG A 145 -25.63 -6.23 15.30
C ARG A 145 -24.36 -6.98 14.92
N TYR A 146 -23.31 -6.28 14.51
CA TYR A 146 -22.10 -6.85 13.91
C TYR A 146 -22.43 -7.76 12.72
N GLN A 147 -23.26 -7.27 11.79
CA GLN A 147 -23.75 -8.04 10.65
C GLN A 147 -23.58 -7.29 9.34
N GLY A 148 -23.20 -8.02 8.29
CA GLY A 148 -23.01 -7.51 6.93
C GLY A 148 -21.56 -7.54 6.47
N ASP A 149 -21.26 -6.76 5.44
CA ASP A 149 -19.92 -6.60 4.85
C ASP A 149 -19.27 -5.32 5.38
N ALA A 150 -18.33 -5.46 6.31
CA ALA A 150 -17.57 -4.32 6.86
C ALA A 150 -16.57 -3.74 5.84
N TYR A 151 -16.05 -4.58 4.94
CA TYR A 151 -15.02 -4.22 3.98
C TYR A 151 -15.41 -4.60 2.56
N PRO A 152 -15.08 -3.78 1.55
CA PRO A 152 -15.41 -4.07 0.16
C PRO A 152 -14.47 -5.09 -0.50
N CYS A 153 -13.32 -5.37 0.11
CA CYS A 153 -12.45 -6.46 -0.31
C CYS A 153 -11.50 -6.81 0.81
N TYR A 154 -10.82 -7.95 0.65
CA TYR A 154 -9.76 -8.41 1.53
C TYR A 154 -8.49 -8.64 0.72
N SER A 155 -7.36 -8.29 1.33
CA SER A 155 -6.04 -8.76 0.94
C SER A 155 -5.71 -10.00 1.78
N PHE A 156 -4.88 -10.90 1.28
CA PHE A 156 -4.49 -12.11 1.97
C PHE A 156 -2.96 -12.25 1.93
N ALA A 157 -2.38 -12.83 2.97
CA ALA A 157 -0.96 -13.14 3.00
C ALA A 157 -0.75 -14.59 3.46
N CYS A 158 0.37 -15.18 3.03
CA CYS A 158 0.86 -16.44 3.51
C CYS A 158 2.35 -16.32 3.82
N ASP A 159 2.68 -16.53 5.09
CA ASP A 159 4.04 -16.43 5.59
C ASP A 159 4.56 -17.82 5.97
N VAL A 160 5.73 -18.17 5.43
CA VAL A 160 6.48 -19.36 5.84
C VAL A 160 7.80 -18.88 6.40
N ILE A 161 8.05 -19.20 7.67
CA ILE A 161 9.24 -18.79 8.40
C ILE A 161 10.09 -20.03 8.73
N GLU A 162 11.38 -19.95 8.42
CA GLU A 162 12.37 -20.94 8.83
C GLU A 162 13.22 -20.37 9.97
N VAL A 163 13.32 -21.13 11.06
CA VAL A 163 14.10 -20.76 12.24
C VAL A 163 15.13 -21.82 12.59
N GLU A 164 16.19 -21.37 13.25
CA GLU A 164 17.14 -22.19 13.98
C GLU A 164 17.05 -21.82 15.46
N VAL A 165 16.98 -22.82 16.34
CA VAL A 165 16.91 -22.63 17.79
C VAL A 165 18.15 -23.25 18.43
N ASP A 166 18.91 -22.45 19.16
CA ASP A 166 20.01 -22.94 19.99
C ASP A 166 19.43 -23.58 21.26
N LEU A 167 19.72 -24.86 21.54
CA LEU A 167 19.14 -25.56 22.70
C LEU A 167 19.89 -25.30 24.02
N ASP A 168 21.08 -24.70 23.97
CA ASP A 168 21.82 -24.30 25.17
C ASP A 168 21.34 -22.93 25.66
N THR A 169 21.04 -22.00 24.73
CA THR A 169 20.62 -20.63 25.07
C THR A 169 19.14 -20.34 24.84
N PHE A 170 18.44 -21.13 24.01
CA PHE A 170 17.10 -20.87 23.49
C PHE A 170 16.99 -19.61 22.61
N GLU A 171 18.12 -19.10 22.12
CA GLU A 171 18.12 -18.04 21.11
C GLU A 171 17.56 -18.55 19.78
N VAL A 172 16.70 -17.73 19.17
CA VAL A 172 16.08 -18.03 17.88
C VAL A 172 16.71 -17.17 16.81
N ARG A 173 17.15 -17.81 15.73
CA ARG A 173 17.61 -17.13 14.52
C ARG A 173 16.68 -17.45 13.36
N VAL A 174 16.08 -16.41 12.80
CA VAL A 174 15.30 -16.54 11.57
C VAL A 174 16.25 -16.61 10.38
N ARG A 175 16.15 -17.69 9.59
CA ARG A 175 17.06 -17.93 8.45
C ARG A 175 16.45 -17.42 7.14
N ASN A 176 15.20 -17.82 6.89
CA ASN A 176 14.48 -17.48 5.67
C ASN A 176 13.02 -17.14 5.99
N ALA A 177 12.45 -16.25 5.17
CA ALA A 177 11.03 -15.94 5.16
C ALA A 177 10.53 -15.97 3.72
N TRP A 178 9.47 -16.74 3.44
CA TRP A 178 8.75 -16.71 2.17
C TRP A 178 7.41 -16.04 2.41
N LEU A 179 7.16 -14.97 1.67
CA LEU A 179 6.08 -14.02 1.90
C LEU A 179 5.30 -13.90 0.61
N VAL A 180 4.04 -14.34 0.62
CA VAL A 180 3.17 -14.33 -0.56
C VAL A 180 1.93 -13.51 -0.28
N ASP A 181 1.81 -12.36 -0.94
CA ASP A 181 0.76 -11.39 -0.69
C ASP A 181 -0.21 -11.24 -1.89
N ASP A 182 -1.51 -11.35 -1.61
CA ASP A 182 -2.59 -10.92 -2.51
C ASP A 182 -2.93 -9.45 -2.25
N ILE A 183 -2.34 -8.58 -3.08
CA ILE A 183 -2.63 -7.14 -3.08
C ILE A 183 -3.34 -6.71 -4.38
N GLY A 184 -3.94 -7.67 -5.10
CA GLY A 184 -4.50 -7.45 -6.42
C GLY A 184 -3.42 -7.04 -7.42
N THR A 185 -3.62 -5.90 -8.09
CA THR A 185 -2.62 -5.38 -9.03
C THR A 185 -1.52 -4.62 -8.29
N VAL A 186 -0.27 -5.02 -8.50
CA VAL A 186 0.90 -4.33 -7.95
C VAL A 186 1.18 -3.06 -8.76
N ILE A 187 0.97 -1.88 -8.16
CA ILE A 187 1.23 -0.59 -8.81
C ILE A 187 2.73 -0.35 -8.99
N ASN A 188 3.51 -0.60 -7.93
CA ASN A 188 4.96 -0.45 -7.93
C ASN A 188 5.60 -1.64 -7.23
N PRO A 189 6.23 -2.57 -7.97
CA PRO A 189 6.81 -3.78 -7.39
C PRO A 189 7.90 -3.53 -6.36
N VAL A 190 8.71 -2.48 -6.54
CA VAL A 190 9.82 -2.17 -5.60
C VAL A 190 9.27 -1.64 -4.28
N LEU A 191 8.31 -0.71 -4.34
CA LEU A 191 7.69 -0.16 -3.12
C LEU A 191 6.85 -1.22 -2.40
N ALA A 192 6.13 -2.06 -3.15
CA ALA A 192 5.36 -3.15 -2.57
C ALA A 192 6.28 -4.17 -1.87
N ALA A 193 7.38 -4.58 -2.50
CA ALA A 193 8.35 -5.49 -1.90
C ALA A 193 8.97 -4.88 -0.63
N GLY A 194 9.38 -3.61 -0.67
CA GLY A 194 9.93 -2.93 0.50
C GLY A 194 8.94 -2.77 1.65
N GLN A 195 7.64 -2.60 1.36
CA GLN A 195 6.59 -2.61 2.38
C GLN A 195 6.43 -3.99 3.03
N VAL A 196 6.44 -5.05 2.22
CA VAL A 196 6.39 -6.44 2.72
C VAL A 196 7.60 -6.74 3.59
N GLU A 197 8.81 -6.48 3.09
CA GLU A 197 10.05 -6.75 3.83
C GLU A 197 10.15 -5.94 5.13
N GLY A 198 9.77 -4.66 5.09
CA GLY A 198 9.78 -3.78 6.26
C GLY A 198 8.74 -4.19 7.32
N GLY A 199 7.51 -4.48 6.89
CA GLY A 199 6.45 -4.96 7.77
C GLY A 199 6.76 -6.33 8.37
N THR A 200 7.38 -7.21 7.58
CA THR A 200 7.86 -8.50 8.09
C THR A 200 8.94 -8.35 9.13
N LEU A 201 9.94 -7.49 8.89
CA LEU A 201 10.99 -7.23 9.89
C LEU A 201 10.39 -6.65 11.18
N GLN A 202 9.42 -5.75 11.08
CA GLN A 202 8.69 -5.25 12.24
C GLN A 202 7.92 -6.36 12.97
N GLY A 203 7.27 -7.26 12.24
CA GLY A 203 6.59 -8.44 12.78
C GLY A 203 7.55 -9.40 13.49
N LEU A 204 8.79 -9.55 13.02
CA LEU A 204 9.83 -10.35 13.68
C LEU A 204 10.24 -9.72 15.02
N GLY A 205 10.38 -8.39 15.07
CA GLY A 205 10.61 -7.66 16.32
C GLY A 205 9.49 -7.93 17.32
N TYR A 206 8.24 -7.76 16.90
CA TYR A 206 7.06 -8.07 17.72
C TYR A 206 7.02 -9.53 18.20
N ALA A 207 7.45 -10.47 17.37
CA ALA A 207 7.46 -11.88 17.68
C ALA A 207 8.56 -12.29 18.68
N LEU A 208 9.74 -11.65 18.65
CA LEU A 208 10.94 -12.17 19.29
C LEU A 208 11.57 -11.25 20.35
N SER A 209 11.43 -9.92 20.26
CA SER A 209 12.21 -8.99 21.08
C SER A 209 11.46 -7.79 21.64
N GLU A 210 10.46 -7.27 20.93
CA GLU A 210 9.79 -6.02 21.29
C GLU A 210 8.79 -6.25 22.43
N GLU A 211 9.13 -5.76 23.62
CA GLU A 211 8.27 -5.80 24.80
C GLU A 211 8.13 -4.42 25.43
N VAL A 212 6.89 -3.98 25.68
CA VAL A 212 6.62 -2.78 26.48
C VAL A 212 6.56 -3.17 27.96
N VAL A 213 7.56 -2.75 28.74
CA VAL A 213 7.62 -3.04 30.18
C VAL A 213 7.05 -1.86 30.96
N MET A 214 5.91 -2.05 31.62
CA MET A 214 5.28 -1.05 32.48
C MET A 214 5.69 -1.25 33.94
N ALA A 215 6.13 -0.18 34.60
CA ALA A 215 6.41 -0.16 36.04
C ALA A 215 5.96 1.17 36.63
N GLU A 216 5.20 1.13 37.74
CA GLU A 216 4.76 2.34 38.46
C GLU A 216 4.03 3.36 37.55
N GLY A 217 3.25 2.88 36.59
CA GLY A 217 2.48 3.72 35.66
C GLY A 217 3.30 4.35 34.52
N ARG A 218 4.57 3.98 34.34
CA ARG A 218 5.43 4.43 33.24
C ARG A 218 6.06 3.28 32.48
N MET A 219 6.44 3.52 31.23
CA MET A 219 7.24 2.57 30.46
C MET A 219 8.68 2.57 31.00
N ALA A 220 9.07 1.48 31.66
CA ALA A 220 10.39 1.31 32.24
C ALA A 220 11.48 1.30 31.17
N ASN A 221 11.21 0.68 30.03
CA ASN A 221 12.14 0.53 28.91
C ASN A 221 11.88 1.51 27.75
N HIS A 222 11.52 2.74 28.04
CA HIS A 222 11.27 3.83 27.08
C HIS A 222 12.48 4.34 26.26
N ARG A 223 13.55 3.57 26.08
CA ARG A 223 14.72 3.95 25.27
C ARG A 223 15.07 2.84 24.29
N LEU A 224 15.57 3.17 23.09
CA LEU A 224 16.01 2.17 22.10
C LEU A 224 17.17 1.27 22.57
N THR A 225 17.79 1.58 23.71
CA THR A 225 18.81 0.72 24.33
C THR A 225 18.21 -0.44 25.13
N ASN A 226 16.93 -0.36 25.53
CA ASN A 226 16.25 -1.38 26.32
C ASN A 226 14.82 -1.72 25.83
N TYR A 227 14.32 -1.04 24.80
CA TYR A 227 13.28 -1.52 23.90
C TYR A 227 13.96 -1.91 22.59
N ILE A 228 14.10 -3.22 22.37
CA ILE A 228 14.97 -3.76 21.32
C ILE A 228 14.14 -4.00 20.06
N ILE A 229 14.38 -3.17 19.06
CA ILE A 229 13.91 -3.39 17.69
C ILE A 229 14.95 -4.20 16.90
N PRO A 230 14.54 -4.94 15.86
CA PRO A 230 15.47 -5.65 14.98
C PRO A 230 16.54 -4.75 14.37
N THR A 231 17.75 -5.28 14.28
CA THR A 231 18.88 -4.67 13.56
C THR A 231 19.02 -5.27 12.17
N THR A 232 19.97 -4.76 11.38
CA THR A 232 20.28 -5.34 10.06
C THR A 232 20.83 -6.76 10.13
N LEU A 233 21.35 -7.20 11.29
CA LEU A 233 21.84 -8.57 11.49
C LEU A 233 20.74 -9.56 11.83
N ASP A 234 19.55 -9.05 12.21
CA ASP A 234 18.38 -9.86 12.56
C ASP A 234 17.47 -10.10 11.35
N ALA A 235 17.70 -9.37 10.25
CA ALA A 235 16.95 -9.53 9.01
C ALA A 235 17.28 -10.87 8.33
N PRO A 236 16.29 -11.78 8.14
CA PRO A 236 16.49 -13.01 7.41
C PRO A 236 16.58 -12.74 5.89
N ARG A 237 16.90 -13.77 5.12
CA ARG A 237 16.68 -13.73 3.68
C ARG A 237 15.18 -13.79 3.40
N MET A 238 14.65 -12.75 2.78
CA MET A 238 13.22 -12.64 2.44
C MET A 238 13.00 -12.97 0.96
N HIS A 239 11.95 -13.75 0.70
CA HIS A 239 11.48 -14.14 -0.61
C HIS A 239 10.05 -13.62 -0.77
N THR A 240 9.92 -12.43 -1.37
CA THR A 240 8.65 -11.73 -1.53
C THR A 240 8.05 -12.00 -2.90
N GLU A 241 6.83 -12.51 -2.92
CA GLU A 241 6.07 -12.83 -4.14
C GLU A 241 4.65 -12.23 -4.04
N PHE A 242 4.07 -11.88 -5.18
CA PHE A 242 2.73 -11.31 -5.24
C PHE A 242 1.80 -12.19 -6.07
N VAL A 243 0.60 -12.43 -5.55
CA VAL A 243 -0.49 -13.06 -6.31
C VAL A 243 -1.56 -12.02 -6.64
N ALA A 244 -2.10 -12.07 -7.85
CA ALA A 244 -3.02 -11.05 -8.33
C ALA A 244 -4.47 -11.55 -8.31
N PHE A 245 -5.23 -11.16 -7.29
CA PHE A 245 -6.69 -11.23 -7.32
C PHE A 245 -7.28 -9.80 -7.35
N PRO A 246 -7.45 -9.22 -8.55
CA PRO A 246 -7.82 -7.81 -8.70
C PRO A 246 -9.14 -7.44 -8.03
N PHE A 247 -9.18 -6.29 -7.35
CA PHE A 247 -10.41 -5.70 -6.86
C PHE A 247 -10.95 -4.66 -7.85
N SER A 248 -12.14 -4.91 -8.41
CA SER A 248 -12.72 -4.10 -9.50
C SER A 248 -12.95 -2.61 -9.18
N HIS A 249 -12.98 -2.21 -7.90
CA HIS A 249 -13.14 -0.80 -7.51
C HIS A 249 -11.82 -0.15 -7.04
N GLY A 250 -10.72 -0.90 -7.01
CA GLY A 250 -9.37 -0.37 -6.80
C GLY A 250 -8.75 0.14 -8.10
N PRO A 251 -7.77 1.05 -8.06
CA PRO A 251 -7.09 1.53 -9.27
C PRO A 251 -6.39 0.36 -9.96
N PHE A 252 -6.78 0.06 -11.20
CA PHE A 252 -6.31 -1.07 -11.99
C PHE A 252 -6.45 -2.45 -11.32
N GLY A 253 -7.26 -2.57 -10.27
CA GLY A 253 -7.36 -3.81 -9.48
C GLY A 253 -6.56 -3.85 -8.17
N ALA A 254 -5.83 -2.79 -7.82
CA ALA A 254 -4.96 -2.77 -6.64
C ALA A 254 -5.72 -2.71 -5.31
N LYS A 255 -5.16 -3.36 -4.28
CA LYS A 255 -5.63 -3.36 -2.89
C LYS A 255 -4.60 -2.68 -1.96
N GLY A 256 -4.82 -2.78 -0.65
CA GLY A 256 -3.90 -2.29 0.38
C GLY A 256 -2.85 -3.33 0.77
N VAL A 257 -1.63 -2.86 1.10
CA VAL A 257 -0.48 -3.67 1.54
C VAL A 257 0.18 -3.16 2.83
N GLY A 258 -0.20 -2.00 3.35
CA GLY A 258 0.61 -1.31 4.38
C GLY A 258 0.73 -2.05 5.71
N GLU A 259 -0.36 -2.66 6.19
CA GLU A 259 -0.40 -3.37 7.48
C GLU A 259 -0.28 -4.89 7.33
N LEU A 260 -0.70 -5.42 6.18
CA LEU A 260 -0.78 -6.86 5.90
C LEU A 260 0.49 -7.67 6.26
N PRO A 261 1.72 -7.20 5.93
CA PRO A 261 2.94 -7.98 6.14
C PRO A 261 3.39 -8.10 7.60
N PHE A 262 2.72 -7.38 8.51
CA PHE A 262 2.98 -7.46 9.94
C PHE A 262 2.18 -8.59 10.60
N ASP A 263 0.95 -8.83 10.13
CA ASP A 263 -0.07 -9.60 10.86
C ASP A 263 0.26 -11.10 11.00
N GLY A 264 0.80 -11.73 9.95
CA GLY A 264 1.04 -13.18 9.91
C GLY A 264 2.39 -13.63 10.48
N VAL A 265 3.29 -12.69 10.77
CA VAL A 265 4.69 -13.00 11.08
C VAL A 265 4.84 -13.67 12.44
N ALA A 266 4.27 -13.08 13.49
CA ALA A 266 4.35 -13.62 14.84
C ALA A 266 3.82 -15.06 14.95
N PRO A 267 2.60 -15.39 14.48
CA PRO A 267 2.14 -16.77 14.53
C PRO A 267 3.00 -17.72 13.68
N ALA A 268 3.53 -17.28 12.53
CA ALA A 268 4.40 -18.11 11.71
C ALA A 268 5.74 -18.41 12.41
N VAL A 269 6.33 -17.43 13.10
CA VAL A 269 7.54 -17.61 13.94
C VAL A 269 7.28 -18.62 15.06
N LEU A 270 6.16 -18.48 15.78
CA LEU A 270 5.83 -19.36 16.89
C LEU A 270 5.64 -20.80 16.40
N ALA A 271 4.88 -20.98 15.31
CA ALA A 271 4.69 -22.29 14.69
C ALA A 271 6.02 -22.93 14.23
N ALA A 272 6.96 -22.12 13.73
CA ALA A 272 8.28 -22.60 13.33
C ALA A 272 9.12 -23.05 14.52
N ILE A 273 9.09 -22.32 15.64
CA ILE A 273 9.77 -22.70 16.89
C ILE A 273 9.16 -23.97 17.47
N ASP A 274 7.82 -24.03 17.57
CA ASP A 274 7.07 -25.18 18.05
C ASP A 274 7.42 -26.45 17.25
N HIS A 275 7.48 -26.32 15.91
CA HIS A 275 7.91 -27.40 15.02
C HIS A 275 9.37 -27.81 15.25
N ALA A 276 10.27 -26.85 15.49
CA ALA A 276 11.70 -27.11 15.64
C ALA A 276 12.06 -27.88 16.92
N ILE A 277 11.41 -27.55 18.05
CA ILE A 277 11.80 -28.10 19.36
C ILE A 277 10.69 -28.91 20.06
N GLY A 278 9.53 -29.05 19.41
CA GLY A 278 8.40 -29.82 19.90
C GLY A 278 7.75 -29.21 21.14
N THR A 279 7.50 -27.89 21.10
CA THR A 279 6.80 -27.14 22.15
C THR A 279 5.50 -26.51 21.64
N PHE A 280 4.77 -25.79 22.49
CA PHE A 280 3.60 -25.01 22.16
C PHE A 280 3.63 -23.64 22.84
N LEU A 281 4.13 -22.63 22.13
CA LEU A 281 4.21 -21.26 22.63
C LEU A 281 2.86 -20.55 22.53
N THR A 282 2.42 -19.92 23.61
CA THR A 282 1.15 -19.17 23.68
C THR A 282 1.33 -17.68 23.94
N GLU A 283 2.57 -17.20 24.04
CA GLU A 283 2.89 -15.81 24.39
C GLU A 283 4.04 -15.27 23.55
N ILE A 284 3.99 -13.96 23.31
CA ILE A 284 5.04 -13.18 22.64
C ILE A 284 5.46 -11.97 23.48
N PRO A 285 6.67 -11.40 23.28
CA PRO A 285 7.73 -11.97 22.45
C PRO A 285 8.22 -13.32 22.96
N ALA A 286 8.60 -14.21 22.04
CA ALA A 286 9.18 -15.52 22.33
C ALA A 286 10.66 -15.35 22.69
N THR A 287 10.92 -14.74 23.85
CA THR A 287 12.29 -14.55 24.34
C THR A 287 12.91 -15.89 24.72
N PRO A 288 14.26 -15.99 24.76
CA PRO A 288 14.93 -17.24 25.13
C PRO A 288 14.45 -17.80 26.48
N GLU A 289 14.21 -16.95 27.47
CA GLU A 289 13.71 -17.36 28.80
C GLU A 289 12.31 -17.97 28.73
N ARG A 290 11.42 -17.42 27.89
CA ARG A 290 10.04 -17.92 27.72
C ARG A 290 10.04 -19.25 26.97
N ILE A 291 10.83 -19.36 25.90
CA ILE A 291 10.99 -20.61 25.14
C ILE A 291 11.55 -21.70 26.04
N MET A 292 12.62 -21.42 26.79
CA MET A 292 13.21 -22.35 27.74
C MET A 292 12.20 -22.84 28.77
N LYS A 293 11.40 -21.93 29.33
CA LYS A 293 10.38 -22.25 30.33
C LYS A 293 9.29 -23.16 29.75
N ALA A 294 8.77 -22.84 28.56
CA ALA A 294 7.77 -23.65 27.87
C ALA A 294 8.30 -25.07 27.57
N TRP A 295 9.50 -25.15 26.99
CA TRP A 295 10.12 -26.42 26.62
C TRP A 295 10.41 -27.34 27.83
N LYS A 296 10.87 -26.77 28.95
CA LYS A 296 11.06 -27.54 30.20
C LYS A 296 9.74 -28.04 30.78
N GLY A 297 8.70 -27.20 30.80
CA GLY A 297 7.39 -27.56 31.33
C GLY A 297 6.77 -28.75 30.59
N GLU A 298 6.95 -28.83 29.27
CA GLU A 298 6.46 -29.98 28.48
C GLU A 298 7.25 -31.27 28.72
N LYS A 299 8.57 -31.17 28.96
CA LYS A 299 9.39 -32.34 29.28
C LYS A 299 9.10 -32.92 30.66
N GLU A 300 8.72 -32.09 31.62
CA GLU A 300 8.34 -32.53 32.97
C GLU A 300 6.93 -33.13 33.03
N GLY A 301 6.07 -32.80 32.05
CA GLY A 301 4.70 -33.31 31.94
C GLY A 301 4.52 -34.58 31.10
N ARG A 302 5.57 -35.07 30.43
CA ARG A 302 5.61 -36.32 29.66
C ARG A 302 6.29 -37.43 30.45
#